data_AF-A0A8S3I115-F1
#
_entry.id   AF-A0A8S3I115-F1
#
_cell.length_a   1.000
_cell.length_b   1.000
_cell.length_c   1.000
_cell.angle_alpha   90.00
_cell.angle_beta   90.00
_cell.angle_gamma   90.00
#
_symmetry.space_group_name_H-M   'P 1'
#
loop_
_entity.id
_entity.type
_entity.pdbx_description
1 polymer ?
#
loop_
_entity_poly.entity_id
_entity_poly.type
_entity_poly.pdbx_seq_one_letter_code
_entity_poly.pdbx_strand_id
1 'polypeptide(L)'
;MLSSQLKTCLSSNVIKEILPSRIRMMSTIPSTSFNQRSDKTQVNTGIILLNMGGPETVNDVYDFLNRLFSDKDLIPLPMQKKLGPWIARRRTPSIQEQYAKIGGGSPIKMWTDKQGQGMVKLLDQMSPSTAPHKYYIGFRYVKPLTEMALDEIEKDRPKRVIAFTQYPQYSCSTTGSSLNAIARYYAERNKNAQIEKSNKISYFDESKDVKPTENLEWSVIDRWQTHPGLISVRENDFETKEDI
;
A
#
# COMPACT_ATOMS: atom_id res chain seq x y z
N MET A 1 27.42 7.42 -13.95
CA MET A 1 26.61 6.23 -14.30
C MET A 1 25.55 5.84 -13.27
N LEU A 2 25.62 6.28 -11.99
CA LEU A 2 24.55 6.02 -10.98
C LEU A 2 23.29 6.92 -11.12
N SER A 3 23.36 8.02 -11.87
CA SER A 3 22.25 8.98 -12.03
C SER A 3 21.14 8.51 -12.99
N SER A 4 21.44 7.60 -13.94
CA SER A 4 20.42 7.12 -14.90
C SER A 4 19.55 5.96 -14.37
N GLN A 5 20.04 5.19 -13.40
CA GLN A 5 19.26 4.10 -12.76
C GLN A 5 18.26 4.63 -11.73
N LEU A 6 18.55 5.77 -11.08
CA LEU A 6 17.63 6.41 -10.14
C LEU A 6 16.41 7.05 -10.81
N LYS A 7 16.54 7.51 -12.08
CA LYS A 7 15.42 8.06 -12.88
C LYS A 7 14.50 6.99 -13.49
N THR A 8 14.91 5.72 -13.53
CA THR A 8 14.14 4.63 -14.17
C THR A 8 13.30 3.83 -13.17
N CYS A 9 13.56 3.93 -11.87
CA CYS A 9 12.89 3.13 -10.86
C CYS A 9 11.50 3.63 -10.44
N LEU A 10 11.31 4.95 -10.47
CA LEU A 10 10.00 5.56 -10.45
C LEU A 10 9.85 6.09 -11.87
N SER A 11 8.83 5.65 -12.62
CA SER A 11 8.37 6.48 -13.71
C SER A 11 8.18 7.86 -13.11
N SER A 12 8.76 8.90 -13.73
CA SER A 12 8.63 10.30 -13.30
C SER A 12 7.17 10.76 -13.13
N ASN A 13 6.22 9.90 -13.48
CA ASN A 13 4.79 10.09 -13.37
C ASN A 13 4.14 9.43 -12.17
N VAL A 14 4.75 8.51 -11.41
CA VAL A 14 4.02 7.76 -10.35
C VAL A 14 3.50 8.69 -9.24
N ILE A 15 4.29 9.65 -8.79
CA ILE A 15 3.82 10.66 -7.81
C ILE A 15 2.79 11.63 -8.44
N LYS A 16 2.87 11.89 -9.76
CA LYS A 16 1.92 12.77 -10.47
C LYS A 16 0.62 12.06 -10.88
N GLU A 17 0.62 10.74 -11.04
CA GLU A 17 -0.53 9.92 -11.43
C GLU A 17 -1.31 9.39 -10.20
N ILE A 18 -0.68 9.31 -9.03
CA ILE A 18 -1.36 9.02 -7.75
C ILE A 18 -2.18 10.23 -7.25
N LEU A 19 -1.84 11.44 -7.69
CA LEU A 19 -2.47 12.68 -7.22
C LEU A 19 -3.46 13.21 -8.28
N PRO A 20 -4.79 13.23 -8.03
CA PRO A 20 -5.71 13.93 -8.91
C PRO A 20 -5.31 15.40 -8.98
N SER A 21 -5.09 15.87 -10.21
CA SER A 21 -4.73 17.24 -10.56
C SER A 21 -5.78 18.25 -10.05
N ARG A 22 -5.53 18.91 -8.92
CA ARG A 22 -5.90 20.33 -8.65
C ARG A 22 -5.47 20.79 -7.25
N ILE A 23 -4.35 21.52 -7.19
CA ILE A 23 -4.11 22.50 -6.13
C ILE A 23 -4.97 23.71 -6.47
N ARG A 24 -5.99 23.98 -5.66
CA ARG A 24 -6.70 25.27 -5.66
C ARG A 24 -6.52 25.90 -4.30
N MET A 25 -5.65 26.90 -4.20
CA MET A 25 -5.76 27.89 -3.14
C MET A 25 -7.06 28.67 -3.37
N MET A 26 -7.94 28.71 -2.37
CA MET A 26 -8.49 29.96 -1.80
C MET A 26 -9.53 29.67 -0.71
N SER A 27 -9.78 30.74 0.03
CA SER A 27 -10.37 30.88 1.34
C SER A 27 -11.86 30.51 1.50
N THR A 28 -12.23 30.49 2.79
CA THR A 28 -13.48 30.95 3.43
C THR A 28 -14.65 29.97 3.68
N ILE A 29 -14.86 29.76 5.00
CA ILE A 29 -16.10 29.59 5.82
C ILE A 29 -16.91 28.28 5.70
N PRO A 30 -17.16 27.57 6.82
CA PRO A 30 -17.97 26.34 6.83
C PRO A 30 -19.47 26.64 6.90
N SER A 31 -20.25 25.96 6.07
CA SER A 31 -21.70 25.80 6.26
C SER A 31 -21.96 24.39 6.78
N THR A 32 -22.41 24.33 8.03
CA THR A 32 -22.72 23.09 8.75
C THR A 32 -24.07 22.55 8.25
N SER A 33 -24.08 21.32 7.77
CA SER A 33 -25.32 20.53 7.65
C SER A 33 -25.06 19.18 8.28
N PHE A 34 -25.55 19.01 9.52
CA PHE A 34 -25.52 17.74 10.23
C PHE A 34 -26.56 16.82 9.59
N ASN A 35 -26.09 15.69 9.05
CA ASN A 35 -26.96 14.58 8.68
C ASN A 35 -26.49 13.36 9.48
N GLN A 36 -27.30 12.94 10.45
CA GLN A 36 -27.06 11.79 11.29
C GLN A 36 -27.07 10.51 10.44
N ARG A 37 -25.92 9.84 10.33
CA ARG A 37 -25.78 8.50 9.76
C ARG A 37 -25.13 7.61 10.81
N SER A 38 -25.82 6.51 11.13
CA SER A 38 -25.47 5.44 12.08
C SER A 38 -23.96 5.23 12.32
N ASP A 39 -23.56 5.29 13.59
CA ASP A 39 -22.19 5.08 14.10
C ASP A 39 -21.63 3.68 13.79
N LYS A 40 -21.07 3.53 12.59
CA LYS A 40 -19.74 2.92 12.50
C LYS A 40 -18.77 4.09 12.59
N THR A 41 -17.90 4.10 13.58
CA THR A 41 -16.80 5.08 13.67
C THR A 41 -16.03 5.02 12.36
N GLN A 42 -16.30 5.98 11.47
CA GLN A 42 -15.75 6.02 10.13
C GLN A 42 -14.24 6.18 10.25
N VAL A 43 -13.47 5.30 9.59
CA VAL A 43 -12.01 5.40 9.56
C VAL A 43 -11.65 6.78 9.02
N ASN A 44 -10.82 7.53 9.75
CA ASN A 44 -10.37 8.83 9.31
C ASN A 44 -9.07 8.70 8.53
N THR A 45 -8.09 7.99 9.11
CA THR A 45 -6.78 7.77 8.50
C THR A 45 -6.48 6.28 8.34
N GLY A 46 -6.30 5.84 7.10
CA GLY A 46 -5.82 4.50 6.78
C GLY A 46 -4.30 4.46 6.66
N ILE A 47 -3.65 3.42 7.19
CA ILE A 47 -2.22 3.16 6.98
C ILE A 47 -2.05 1.80 6.32
N ILE A 48 -1.60 1.77 5.06
CA ILE A 48 -1.27 0.51 4.38
C ILE A 48 0.20 0.16 4.61
N LEU A 49 0.45 -0.95 5.28
CA LEU A 49 1.76 -1.50 5.60
C LEU A 49 2.24 -2.35 4.41
N LEU A 50 3.20 -1.83 3.64
CA LEU A 50 3.68 -2.44 2.41
C LEU A 50 4.90 -3.33 2.66
N ASN A 51 4.81 -4.60 2.28
CA ASN A 51 5.92 -5.55 2.34
C ASN A 51 5.76 -6.61 1.23
N MET A 52 6.79 -7.41 0.95
CA MET A 52 6.68 -8.53 0.00
C MET A 52 5.72 -9.61 0.51
N GLY A 53 5.68 -9.76 1.84
CA GLY A 53 5.01 -10.85 2.54
C GLY A 53 5.82 -12.16 2.46
N GLY A 54 5.20 -13.26 2.86
CA GLY A 54 5.79 -14.59 2.80
C GLY A 54 4.74 -15.66 2.97
N PRO A 55 4.98 -16.89 2.48
CA PRO A 55 4.02 -17.98 2.56
C PRO A 55 3.77 -18.35 4.03
N GLU A 56 2.50 -18.35 4.46
CA GLU A 56 2.12 -18.73 5.83
C GLU A 56 2.35 -20.22 6.08
N THR A 57 2.20 -21.04 5.03
CA THR A 57 2.48 -22.48 5.07
C THR A 57 3.37 -22.91 3.91
N VAL A 58 4.02 -24.08 4.02
CA VAL A 58 4.78 -24.69 2.92
C VAL A 58 3.95 -24.89 1.65
N ASN A 59 2.63 -25.03 1.75
CA ASN A 59 1.76 -25.22 0.59
C ASN A 59 1.58 -23.93 -0.22
N ASP A 60 1.75 -22.76 0.42
CA ASP A 60 1.62 -21.45 -0.23
C ASP A 60 2.88 -21.03 -1.00
N VAL A 61 3.97 -21.81 -0.91
CA VAL A 61 5.26 -21.48 -1.50
C VAL A 61 5.19 -21.35 -3.02
N TYR A 62 4.45 -22.23 -3.70
CA TYR A 62 4.31 -22.13 -5.16
C TYR A 62 3.65 -20.81 -5.58
N ASP A 63 2.54 -20.47 -4.96
CA ASP A 63 1.79 -19.24 -5.24
C ASP A 63 2.62 -17.99 -4.97
N PHE A 64 3.35 -17.98 -3.85
CA PHE A 64 4.30 -16.92 -3.51
C PHE A 64 5.36 -16.75 -4.61
N LEU A 65 6.06 -17.83 -4.98
CA LEU A 65 7.10 -17.79 -6.00
C LEU A 65 6.54 -17.42 -7.38
N ASN A 66 5.34 -17.91 -7.72
CA ASN A 66 4.70 -17.63 -8.99
C ASN A 66 4.42 -16.14 -9.16
N ARG A 67 3.89 -15.47 -8.12
CA ARG A 67 3.69 -14.00 -8.14
C ARG A 67 5.03 -13.26 -8.18
N LEU A 68 6.01 -13.69 -7.38
CA LEU A 68 7.35 -13.10 -7.32
C LEU A 68 8.05 -13.12 -8.69
N PHE A 69 8.05 -14.27 -9.38
CA PHE A 69 8.68 -14.40 -10.69
C PHE A 69 7.84 -13.84 -11.84
N SER A 70 6.55 -13.57 -11.61
CA SER A 70 5.70 -12.88 -12.58
C SER A 70 5.82 -11.36 -12.47
N ASP A 71 6.49 -10.84 -11.44
CA ASP A 71 6.66 -9.41 -11.21
C ASP A 71 7.79 -8.81 -12.06
N LYS A 72 7.40 -7.96 -13.00
CA LYS A 72 8.33 -7.24 -13.89
C LYS A 72 9.14 -6.16 -13.17
N ASP A 73 8.65 -5.65 -12.04
CA ASP A 73 9.37 -4.65 -11.25
C ASP A 73 10.50 -5.28 -10.43
N LEU A 74 10.40 -6.57 -10.15
CA LEU A 74 11.38 -7.31 -9.35
C LEU A 74 12.42 -7.99 -10.24
N ILE A 75 11.98 -8.84 -11.17
CA ILE A 75 12.87 -9.64 -12.02
C ILE A 75 12.38 -9.54 -13.46
N PRO A 76 12.93 -8.64 -14.29
CA PRO A 76 12.55 -8.55 -15.69
C PRO A 76 13.09 -9.76 -16.45
N LEU A 77 12.20 -10.63 -16.93
CA LEU A 77 12.55 -11.86 -17.65
C LEU A 77 11.96 -11.87 -19.07
N PRO A 78 12.64 -12.46 -20.07
CA PRO A 78 12.03 -12.71 -21.37
C PRO A 78 10.88 -13.72 -21.22
N MET A 79 9.78 -13.50 -21.95
CA MET A 79 8.59 -14.38 -21.92
C MET A 79 8.08 -14.68 -20.49
N GLN A 80 8.13 -13.69 -19.60
CA GLN A 80 7.90 -13.84 -18.16
C GLN A 80 6.58 -14.55 -17.78
N LYS A 81 5.52 -14.38 -18.58
CA LYS A 81 4.24 -15.09 -18.39
C LYS A 81 4.35 -16.62 -18.45
N LYS A 82 5.36 -17.16 -19.16
CA LYS A 82 5.65 -18.60 -19.26
C LYS A 82 6.83 -18.98 -18.37
N LEU A 83 7.89 -18.17 -18.38
CA LEU A 83 9.11 -18.48 -17.66
C LEU A 83 8.92 -18.37 -16.14
N GLY A 84 8.14 -17.41 -15.66
CA GLY A 84 7.87 -17.21 -14.24
C GLY A 84 7.24 -18.45 -13.57
N PRO A 85 6.10 -18.96 -14.07
CA PRO A 85 5.49 -20.18 -13.54
C PRO A 85 6.40 -21.41 -13.61
N TRP A 86 7.22 -21.52 -14.65
CA TRP A 86 8.18 -22.63 -14.79
C TRP A 86 9.29 -22.56 -13.74
N ILE A 87 9.89 -21.38 -13.53
CA ILE A 87 10.90 -21.16 -12.48
C ILE A 87 10.28 -21.42 -11.10
N ALA A 88 9.08 -20.90 -10.85
CA ALA A 88 8.36 -21.11 -9.60
C ALA A 88 8.21 -22.61 -9.31
N ARG A 89 7.65 -23.38 -10.26
CA ARG A 89 7.47 -24.83 -10.11
C ARG A 89 8.79 -25.57 -9.84
N ARG A 90 9.87 -25.19 -10.54
CA ARG A 90 11.19 -25.80 -10.34
C ARG A 90 11.78 -25.48 -8.97
N ARG A 91 11.59 -24.27 -8.46
CA ARG A 91 12.16 -23.82 -7.18
C ARG A 91 11.33 -24.21 -5.97
N THR A 92 10.02 -24.43 -6.11
CA THR A 92 9.11 -24.73 -5.00
C THR A 92 9.62 -25.80 -4.05
N PRO A 93 10.09 -26.99 -4.48
CA PRO A 93 10.49 -28.05 -3.54
C PRO A 93 11.63 -27.62 -2.61
N SER A 94 12.64 -26.94 -3.16
CA SER A 94 13.79 -26.46 -2.37
C SER A 94 13.37 -25.36 -1.39
N ILE A 95 12.47 -24.46 -1.78
CA ILE A 95 11.99 -23.38 -0.90
C ILE A 95 11.04 -23.93 0.19
N GLN A 96 10.24 -24.95 -0.12
CA GLN A 96 9.42 -25.66 0.87
C GLN A 96 10.27 -26.29 1.97
N GLU A 97 11.38 -26.93 1.60
CA GLU A 97 12.31 -27.51 2.56
C GLU A 97 12.92 -26.43 3.48
N GLN A 98 13.25 -25.25 2.93
CA GLN A 98 13.73 -24.11 3.72
C GLN A 98 12.68 -23.61 4.72
N TYR A 99 11.42 -23.46 4.30
CA TYR A 99 10.34 -23.07 5.20
C TYR A 99 10.04 -24.14 6.25
N ALA A 100 10.11 -25.42 5.89
CA ALA A 100 9.94 -26.52 6.83
C ALA A 100 10.99 -26.48 7.96
N LYS A 101 12.25 -26.16 7.63
CA LYS A 101 13.34 -26.04 8.62
C LYS A 101 13.13 -24.92 9.66
N ILE A 102 12.33 -23.90 9.35
CA ILE A 102 12.06 -22.77 10.25
C ILE A 102 10.68 -22.84 10.94
N GLY A 103 9.99 -23.99 10.85
CA GLY A 103 8.69 -24.19 11.49
C GLY A 103 7.49 -24.21 10.54
N GLY A 104 7.72 -24.28 9.23
CA GLY A 104 6.67 -24.55 8.23
C GLY A 104 6.11 -23.35 7.49
N GLY A 105 6.63 -22.14 7.72
CA GLY A 105 6.14 -20.93 7.06
C GLY A 105 6.81 -19.64 7.53
N SER A 106 6.40 -18.51 6.95
CA SER A 106 6.88 -17.18 7.31
C SER A 106 6.00 -16.56 8.40
N PRO A 107 6.58 -16.08 9.52
CA PRO A 107 5.83 -15.42 10.59
C PRO A 107 5.47 -13.96 10.26
N ILE A 108 5.80 -13.47 9.06
CA ILE A 108 5.74 -12.05 8.72
C ILE A 108 4.35 -11.44 8.92
N LYS A 109 3.28 -12.16 8.56
CA LYS A 109 1.91 -11.68 8.73
C LYS A 109 1.55 -11.46 10.20
N MET A 110 1.89 -12.43 11.06
CA MET A 110 1.68 -12.32 12.51
C MET A 110 2.40 -11.09 13.09
N TRP A 111 3.66 -10.87 12.69
CA TRP A 111 4.43 -9.72 13.18
C TRP A 111 3.92 -8.39 12.65
N THR A 112 3.61 -8.30 11.36
CA THR A 112 3.03 -7.09 10.77
C THR A 112 1.69 -6.75 11.40
N ASP A 113 0.85 -7.75 11.69
CA ASP A 113 -0.43 -7.56 12.37
C ASP A 113 -0.22 -7.03 13.80
N LYS A 114 0.65 -7.67 14.58
CA LYS A 114 0.98 -7.24 15.94
C LYS A 114 1.55 -5.81 15.99
N GLN A 115 2.42 -5.46 15.04
CA GLN A 115 2.97 -4.12 14.90
C GLN A 115 1.89 -3.11 14.50
N GLY A 116 1.02 -3.47 13.54
CA GLY A 116 -0.10 -2.63 13.10
C GLY A 116 -1.08 -2.29 14.22
N GLN A 117 -1.45 -3.28 15.03
CA GLN A 117 -2.31 -3.07 16.21
C GLN A 117 -1.68 -2.12 17.22
N GLY A 118 -0.40 -2.34 17.57
CA GLY A 118 0.33 -1.47 18.49
C GLY A 118 0.45 -0.04 17.96
N MET A 119 0.77 0.10 16.67
CA MET A 119 0.88 1.39 16.00
C MET A 119 -0.44 2.16 16.04
N VAL A 120 -1.57 1.55 15.63
CA VAL A 120 -2.88 2.23 15.63
C VAL A 120 -3.28 2.67 17.03
N LYS A 121 -3.11 1.80 18.04
CA LYS A 121 -3.42 2.15 19.43
C LYS A 121 -2.66 3.40 19.90
N LEU A 122 -1.38 3.50 19.57
CA LEU A 122 -0.56 4.66 19.91
C LEU A 122 -0.95 5.90 19.08
N LEU A 123 -1.20 5.75 17.79
CA LEU A 123 -1.59 6.86 16.91
C LEU A 123 -2.92 7.49 17.33
N ASP A 124 -3.90 6.68 17.74
CA ASP A 124 -5.19 7.20 18.25
C ASP A 124 -5.02 8.04 19.52
N GLN A 125 -4.03 7.71 20.36
CA GLN A 125 -3.71 8.48 21.58
C GLN A 125 -2.89 9.74 21.26
N MET A 126 -1.87 9.60 20.40
CA MET A 126 -0.92 10.67 20.07
C MET A 126 -1.49 11.71 19.10
N SER A 127 -2.40 11.30 18.22
CA SER A 127 -3.03 12.18 17.22
C SER A 127 -4.56 11.99 17.15
N PRO A 128 -5.30 12.43 18.18
CA PRO A 128 -6.75 12.28 18.20
C PRO A 128 -7.47 13.01 17.04
N SER A 129 -6.85 14.04 16.45
CA SER A 129 -7.41 14.79 15.32
C SER A 129 -7.47 14.00 14.01
N THR A 130 -6.60 13.00 13.84
CA THR A 130 -6.57 12.11 12.65
C THR A 130 -7.13 10.71 12.94
N ALA A 131 -7.54 10.45 14.19
CA ALA A 131 -8.25 9.25 14.60
C ALA A 131 -9.70 9.24 14.04
N PRO A 132 -10.36 8.07 13.93
CA PRO A 132 -9.82 6.72 14.17
C PRO A 132 -8.83 6.29 13.08
N HIS A 133 -7.69 5.73 13.50
CA HIS A 133 -6.72 5.14 12.60
C HIS A 133 -7.06 3.67 12.32
N LYS A 134 -6.75 3.18 11.12
CA LYS A 134 -6.82 1.75 10.78
C LYS A 134 -5.62 1.35 9.95
N TYR A 135 -4.99 0.23 10.30
CA TYR A 135 -3.93 -0.35 9.47
C TYR A 135 -4.51 -1.38 8.50
N TYR A 136 -3.84 -1.54 7.36
CA TYR A 136 -4.11 -2.55 6.35
C TYR A 136 -2.79 -3.21 5.98
N ILE A 137 -2.78 -4.53 5.84
CA ILE A 137 -1.60 -5.26 5.38
C ILE A 137 -1.66 -5.36 3.86
N GLY A 138 -0.70 -4.78 3.17
CA GLY A 138 -0.57 -4.84 1.71
C GLY A 138 0.66 -5.64 1.32
N PHE A 139 0.51 -6.96 1.16
CA PHE A 139 1.60 -7.81 0.70
C PHE A 139 1.66 -7.91 -0.82
N ARG A 140 2.89 -7.93 -1.36
CA ARG A 140 3.09 -7.95 -2.81
C ARG A 140 2.83 -9.32 -3.44
N TYR A 141 3.16 -10.41 -2.74
CA TYR A 141 3.20 -11.77 -3.33
C TYR A 141 2.37 -12.83 -2.58
N VAL A 142 1.82 -12.51 -1.42
CA VAL A 142 0.93 -13.39 -0.64
C VAL A 142 -0.27 -12.61 -0.13
N LYS A 143 -1.28 -13.32 0.39
CA LYS A 143 -2.45 -12.68 0.98
C LYS A 143 -2.13 -12.12 2.39
N PRO A 144 -2.78 -11.02 2.82
CA PRO A 144 -3.62 -10.14 2.01
C PRO A 144 -2.78 -9.35 0.98
N LEU A 145 -3.20 -9.40 -0.29
CA LEU A 145 -2.49 -8.72 -1.37
C LEU A 145 -2.72 -7.21 -1.31
N THR A 146 -1.79 -6.42 -1.86
CA THR A 146 -1.94 -4.96 -1.96
C THR A 146 -3.30 -4.57 -2.56
N GLU A 147 -3.74 -5.25 -3.62
CA GLU A 147 -5.04 -4.99 -4.27
C GLU A 147 -6.22 -5.28 -3.34
N MET A 148 -6.14 -6.33 -2.51
CA MET A 148 -7.18 -6.65 -1.52
C MET A 148 -7.25 -5.59 -0.42
N ALA A 149 -6.10 -5.08 0.03
CA ALA A 149 -6.04 -4.00 1.00
C ALA A 149 -6.61 -2.69 0.43
N LEU A 150 -6.34 -2.40 -0.85
CA LEU A 150 -6.91 -1.25 -1.54
C LEU A 150 -8.43 -1.38 -1.72
N ASP A 151 -8.94 -2.57 -2.05
CA ASP A 151 -10.38 -2.83 -2.07
C ASP A 151 -11.05 -2.58 -0.71
N GLU A 152 -10.35 -2.90 0.38
CA GLU A 152 -10.83 -2.62 1.75
C GLU A 152 -10.80 -1.13 2.07
N ILE A 153 -9.71 -0.44 1.73
CA ILE A 153 -9.56 1.02 1.88
C ILE A 153 -10.67 1.75 1.12
N GLU A 154 -10.97 1.35 -0.11
CA GLU A 154 -12.04 1.94 -0.93
C GLU A 154 -13.44 1.73 -0.33
N LYS A 155 -13.65 0.61 0.39
CA LYS A 155 -14.90 0.35 1.12
C LYS A 155 -15.00 1.19 2.39
N ASP A 156 -13.90 1.33 3.12
CA ASP A 156 -13.85 2.06 4.39
C ASP A 156 -13.87 3.58 4.19
N ARG A 157 -13.44 4.06 3.01
CA ARG A 157 -13.43 5.47 2.61
C ARG A 157 -12.81 6.40 3.66
N PRO A 158 -11.53 6.17 4.02
CA PRO A 158 -10.83 7.10 4.89
C PRO A 158 -10.68 8.46 4.21
N LYS A 159 -10.47 9.52 5.00
CA LYS A 159 -10.13 10.85 4.46
C LYS A 159 -8.70 10.89 3.96
N ARG A 160 -7.81 10.15 4.62
CA ARG A 160 -6.38 10.08 4.31
C ARG A 160 -5.87 8.64 4.29
N VAL A 161 -4.97 8.33 3.37
CA VAL A 161 -4.22 7.06 3.33
C VAL A 161 -2.73 7.33 3.33
N ILE A 162 -2.00 6.54 4.14
CA ILE A 162 -0.55 6.57 4.23
C ILE A 162 -0.01 5.25 3.67
N ALA A 163 0.71 5.32 2.55
CA ALA A 163 1.49 4.20 2.03
C ALA A 163 2.79 4.09 2.83
N PHE A 164 2.82 3.17 3.79
CA PHE A 164 3.94 3.02 4.71
C PHE A 164 4.75 1.77 4.39
N THR A 165 5.88 1.96 3.72
CA THR A 165 6.80 0.84 3.46
C THR A 165 7.35 0.27 4.75
N GLN A 166 7.40 -1.06 4.85
CA GLN A 166 8.05 -1.78 5.95
C GLN A 166 9.53 -2.07 5.65
N TYR A 167 10.07 -1.50 4.57
CA TYR A 167 11.49 -1.50 4.23
C TYR A 167 12.12 -0.15 4.58
N PRO A 168 12.93 -0.04 5.65
CA PRO A 168 13.52 1.24 6.02
C PRO A 168 14.32 1.86 4.86
N GLN A 169 15.12 1.02 4.17
CA GLN A 169 15.88 1.42 2.99
C GLN A 169 15.06 1.25 1.72
N TYR A 170 14.98 2.31 0.92
CA TYR A 170 14.32 2.26 -0.37
C TYR A 170 15.10 1.40 -1.36
N SER A 171 14.41 0.45 -1.98
CA SER A 171 14.84 -0.21 -3.21
C SER A 171 13.69 -0.25 -4.21
N CYS A 172 14.03 -0.15 -5.49
CA CYS A 172 13.07 -0.25 -6.59
C CYS A 172 12.41 -1.64 -6.64
N SER A 173 13.18 -2.67 -6.30
CA SER A 173 12.74 -4.06 -6.25
C SER A 173 11.79 -4.36 -5.07
N THR A 174 11.68 -3.48 -4.08
CA THR A 174 10.84 -3.69 -2.88
C THR A 174 9.78 -2.60 -2.75
N THR A 175 10.15 -1.44 -2.19
CA THR A 175 9.24 -0.29 -2.01
C THR A 175 8.74 0.20 -3.36
N GLY A 176 9.60 0.30 -4.38
CA GLY A 176 9.21 0.72 -5.73
C GLY A 176 8.14 -0.18 -6.34
N SER A 177 8.34 -1.51 -6.34
CA SER A 177 7.33 -2.49 -6.80
C SER A 177 6.00 -2.35 -6.05
N SER A 178 6.05 -2.12 -4.74
CA SER A 178 4.84 -1.97 -3.92
C SER A 178 4.04 -0.71 -4.26
N LEU A 179 4.72 0.42 -4.48
CA LEU A 179 4.09 1.68 -4.90
C LEU A 179 3.55 1.59 -6.34
N ASN A 180 4.28 0.92 -7.24
CA ASN A 180 3.83 0.66 -8.60
C ASN A 180 2.57 -0.22 -8.63
N ALA A 181 2.43 -1.17 -7.70
CA ALA A 181 1.20 -1.96 -7.57
C ALA A 181 -0.03 -1.09 -7.24
N ILE A 182 0.11 -0.11 -6.34
CA ILE A 182 -0.95 0.85 -6.03
C ILE A 182 -1.32 1.67 -7.27
N ALA A 183 -0.32 2.21 -7.98
CA ALA A 183 -0.56 3.00 -9.19
C ALA A 183 -1.27 2.18 -10.29
N ARG A 184 -0.86 0.92 -10.50
CA ARG A 184 -1.51 0.00 -11.46
C ARG A 184 -2.96 -0.27 -11.09
N TYR A 185 -3.23 -0.55 -9.82
CA TYR A 185 -4.59 -0.82 -9.34
C TYR A 185 -5.55 0.33 -9.70
N TYR A 186 -5.18 1.58 -9.41
CA TYR A 186 -6.03 2.73 -9.75
C TYR A 186 -6.09 3.01 -11.25
N ALA A 187 -5.01 2.80 -11.99
CA ALA A 187 -5.01 2.93 -13.45
C ALA A 187 -5.96 1.91 -14.11
N GLU A 188 -5.97 0.66 -13.65
CA GLU A 188 -6.89 -0.38 -14.13
C GLU A 188 -8.34 -0.08 -13.76
N ARG A 189 -8.59 0.33 -12.52
CA ARG A 189 -9.92 0.73 -12.06
C ARG A 189 -10.50 1.89 -12.87
N ASN A 190 -9.69 2.92 -13.15
CA ASN A 190 -10.11 4.07 -13.96
C ASN A 190 -10.41 3.66 -15.42
N LYS A 191 -9.60 2.78 -16.01
CA LYS A 191 -9.87 2.22 -17.35
C LYS A 191 -11.19 1.45 -17.37
N ASN A 192 -11.44 0.61 -16.37
CA ASN A 192 -12.69 -0.16 -16.29
C ASN A 192 -13.91 0.76 -16.15
N ALA A 193 -13.83 1.79 -15.30
CA ALA A 193 -14.89 2.77 -15.14
C ALA A 193 -15.17 3.56 -16.44
N GLN A 194 -14.14 3.86 -17.24
CA GLN A 194 -14.32 4.48 -18.55
C GLN A 194 -15.00 3.55 -19.56
N ILE A 195 -14.61 2.28 -19.59
CA ILE A 195 -15.22 1.25 -20.45
C ILE A 195 -16.68 1.02 -20.08
N GLU A 196 -16.99 0.95 -18.79
CA GLU A 196 -18.37 0.82 -18.31
C GLU A 196 -19.22 2.02 -18.70
N LYS A 197 -18.69 3.25 -18.57
CA LYS A 197 -19.38 4.47 -19.03
C LYS A 197 -19.59 4.47 -20.54
N SER A 198 -18.62 4.05 -21.34
CA SER A 198 -18.79 3.97 -22.80
C SER A 198 -19.80 2.89 -23.21
N ASN A 199 -19.87 1.77 -22.47
CA ASN A 199 -20.79 0.67 -22.76
C ASN A 199 -22.22 0.95 -22.26
N LYS A 200 -22.39 1.71 -21.17
CA LYS A 200 -23.69 2.13 -20.61
C LYS A 200 -24.38 3.26 -21.36
N ILE A 201 -23.80 3.83 -22.42
CA ILE A 201 -24.48 4.79 -23.32
C ILE A 201 -25.75 4.16 -23.98
N SER A 202 -25.99 2.84 -23.83
CA SER A 202 -27.17 2.17 -24.37
C SER A 202 -28.40 2.09 -23.43
N TYR A 203 -28.29 2.24 -22.10
CA TYR A 203 -29.46 2.27 -21.19
C TYR A 203 -29.14 3.06 -19.91
N PHE A 204 -29.81 4.21 -19.72
CA PHE A 204 -29.71 5.04 -18.51
C PHE A 204 -30.50 4.39 -17.35
N ASP A 205 -29.79 3.96 -16.31
CA ASP A 205 -30.32 3.81 -14.94
C ASP A 205 -29.31 4.44 -13.97
N GLU A 206 -29.75 5.50 -13.30
CA GLU A 206 -28.97 6.45 -12.51
C GLU A 206 -28.74 5.99 -11.05
N SER A 207 -29.08 4.75 -10.71
CA SER A 207 -29.22 4.34 -9.30
C SER A 207 -28.04 3.62 -8.63
N LYS A 208 -26.89 3.40 -9.28
CA LYS A 208 -25.75 2.65 -8.67
C LYS A 208 -24.33 3.15 -9.00
N ASP A 209 -24.13 4.45 -9.18
CA ASP A 209 -22.78 4.98 -9.38
C ASP A 209 -22.00 5.01 -8.06
N VAL A 210 -21.05 4.07 -7.92
CA VAL A 210 -19.97 4.16 -6.94
C VAL A 210 -19.06 5.30 -7.40
N LYS A 211 -19.35 6.51 -6.92
CA LYS A 211 -18.45 7.65 -7.12
C LYS A 211 -17.09 7.29 -6.52
N PRO A 212 -15.97 7.51 -7.24
CA PRO A 212 -14.63 7.46 -6.67
C PRO A 212 -14.59 8.29 -5.39
N THR A 213 -13.79 7.93 -4.39
CA THR A 213 -13.59 8.78 -3.20
C THR A 213 -13.06 10.14 -3.65
N GLU A 214 -13.95 11.12 -3.83
CA GLU A 214 -13.68 12.40 -4.49
C GLU A 214 -12.66 13.28 -3.74
N ASN A 215 -12.20 12.90 -2.54
CA ASN A 215 -11.25 13.66 -1.72
C ASN A 215 -10.31 12.78 -0.86
N LEU A 216 -9.76 11.69 -1.42
CA LEU A 216 -8.79 10.85 -0.70
C LEU A 216 -7.39 11.47 -0.72
N GLU A 217 -6.89 11.90 0.44
CA GLU A 217 -5.51 12.41 0.58
C GLU A 217 -4.51 11.25 0.67
N TRP A 218 -3.46 11.26 -0.15
CA TRP A 218 -2.38 10.28 -0.10
C TRP A 218 -1.09 10.88 0.45
N SER A 219 -0.41 10.12 1.31
CA SER A 219 0.95 10.39 1.74
C SER A 219 1.78 9.10 1.70
N VAL A 220 3.10 9.25 1.61
CA VAL A 220 4.01 8.10 1.44
C VAL A 220 5.17 8.23 2.43
N ILE A 221 5.49 7.14 3.11
CA ILE A 221 6.71 6.99 3.90
C ILE A 221 7.51 5.86 3.25
N ASP A 222 8.55 6.21 2.47
CA ASP A 222 9.32 5.28 1.64
C ASP A 222 10.83 5.19 1.98
N ARG A 223 11.33 6.11 2.82
CA ARG A 223 12.71 6.20 3.32
C ARG A 223 12.68 6.67 4.76
N TRP A 224 12.80 5.75 5.70
CA TRP A 224 12.62 6.07 7.12
C TRP A 224 13.72 7.00 7.61
N GLN A 225 14.97 6.66 7.30
CA GLN A 225 16.16 7.35 7.77
C GLN A 225 16.25 8.83 7.34
N THR A 226 15.64 9.19 6.21
CA THR A 226 15.61 10.59 5.73
C THR A 226 14.26 11.25 5.94
N HIS A 227 13.32 10.58 6.62
CA HIS A 227 12.00 11.16 6.86
C HIS A 227 12.13 12.27 7.91
N PRO A 228 11.71 13.52 7.63
CA PRO A 228 11.89 14.65 8.55
C PRO A 228 11.36 14.37 9.95
N GLY A 229 10.19 13.71 10.05
CA GLY A 229 9.60 13.35 11.35
C GLY A 229 10.43 12.35 12.17
N LEU A 230 11.21 11.48 11.54
CA LEU A 230 12.10 10.57 12.29
C LEU A 230 13.38 11.28 12.74
N ILE A 231 13.87 12.21 11.93
CA ILE A 231 15.03 13.05 12.27
C ILE A 231 14.70 13.92 13.48
N SER A 232 13.56 14.61 13.46
CA SER A 232 13.14 15.49 14.56
C SER A 232 12.91 14.75 15.88
N VAL A 233 12.34 13.53 15.83
CA VAL A 233 12.16 12.72 17.05
C VAL A 233 13.50 12.33 17.64
N ARG A 234 14.48 11.94 16.81
CA ARG A 234 15.82 11.62 17.30
C ARG A 234 16.50 12.84 17.90
N GLU A 235 16.42 14.01 17.25
CA GLU A 235 16.99 15.26 17.77
C GLU A 235 16.43 15.59 19.17
N ASN A 236 15.11 15.54 19.34
CA ASN A 236 14.47 15.78 20.64
C ASN A 236 14.86 14.74 21.72
N ASP A 237 15.04 13.47 21.35
CA ASP A 237 15.48 12.41 22.27
C ASP A 237 16.95 12.57 22.70
N PHE A 238 17.78 13.27 21.91
CA PHE A 238 19.15 13.63 22.29
C PHE A 238 19.18 14.82 23.23
N GLU A 239 18.43 15.88 22.93
CA GLU A 239 18.35 17.07 23.80
C GLU A 239 17.84 16.72 25.21
N THR A 240 16.82 15.86 25.30
CA THR A 240 16.28 15.42 26.61
C THR A 240 17.21 14.53 27.43
N LYS A 241 18.30 14.01 26.84
CA LYS A 241 19.30 13.18 27.55
C LYS A 241 20.56 13.93 27.94
N GLU A 242 20.76 15.17 27.48
CA GLU A 242 21.86 16.03 27.93
C GLU A 242 21.49 16.87 29.17
N ASP A 243 20.21 16.88 29.56
CA ASP A 243 19.69 17.60 30.74
C ASP A 243 19.67 16.76 32.05
N ILE A 244 20.45 15.66 32.15
CA ILE A 244 20.65 14.84 33.38
C ILE A 244 22.14 14.68 33.66
#